data_AF-A0A520ERL1-F1
#
_entry.id   AF-A0A520ERL1-F1
#
_cell.length_a   1.000
_cell.length_b   1.000
_cell.length_c   1.000
_cell.angle_alpha   90.00
_cell.angle_beta   90.00
_cell.angle_gamma   90.00
#
_symmetry.space_group_name_H-M   'P 1'
#
loop_
_entity.id
_entity.type
_entity.pdbx_description
1 polymer ?
#
loop_
_entity_poly.entity_id
_entity_poly.type
_entity_poly.pdbx_seq_one_letter_code
_entity_poly.pdbx_strand_id
1 'polypeptide(L)'
;MNLKRNGALLGAVALGAMTLAACGSDNNAASSGVDAAASTATCEGKANLSSAGSSAQKNAMDQFVSTYISVCQEKGKTVNLAYNPSGSGDGRTQF
;
A
#
# COMPACT_ATOMS: atom_id res chain seq x y z
N MET A 1 19.72 45.20 8.90
CA MET A 1 18.95 44.04 9.42
C MET A 1 19.80 42.78 9.35
N ASN A 2 19.89 41.98 10.42
CA ASN A 2 20.62 40.71 10.45
C ASN A 2 19.80 39.59 9.80
N LEU A 3 20.00 39.33 8.50
CA LEU A 3 19.28 38.28 7.74
C LEU A 3 19.57 36.84 8.19
N LYS A 4 20.53 36.65 9.11
CA LYS A 4 20.93 35.31 9.60
C LYS A 4 19.82 34.58 10.37
N ARG A 5 18.93 35.30 11.07
CA ARG A 5 17.76 34.71 11.76
C ARG A 5 16.65 34.30 10.80
N ASN A 6 16.54 34.94 9.64
CA ASN A 6 15.50 34.65 8.66
C ASN A 6 15.84 33.44 7.78
N GLY A 7 17.13 33.14 7.58
CA GLY A 7 17.56 31.94 6.85
C GLY A 7 17.17 30.63 7.56
N ALA A 8 17.29 30.58 8.89
CA ALA A 8 16.90 29.41 9.67
C ALA A 8 15.38 29.16 9.65
N LEU A 9 14.58 30.24 9.68
CA LEU A 9 13.12 30.16 9.54
C LEU A 9 12.70 29.67 8.15
N LEU A 10 13.34 30.16 7.09
CA LEU A 10 13.09 29.69 5.73
C LEU A 10 13.47 28.21 5.55
N GLY A 11 14.58 27.78 6.15
CA GLY A 11 15.00 26.38 6.15
C GLY A 11 14.03 25.45 6.88
N ALA A 12 13.54 25.86 8.06
CA ALA A 12 12.58 25.07 8.83
C ALA A 12 11.23 24.94 8.10
N VAL A 13 10.76 26.01 7.45
CA VAL A 13 9.55 25.99 6.63
C VAL A 13 9.71 25.10 5.40
N ALA A 14 10.86 25.14 4.73
CA ALA A 14 11.13 24.28 3.57
C ALA A 14 11.15 22.78 3.95
N LEU A 15 11.78 22.43 5.07
CA LEU A 15 11.78 21.05 5.58
C LEU A 15 10.38 20.59 6.00
N GLY A 16 9.60 21.47 6.65
CA GLY A 16 8.20 21.18 7.01
C GLY A 16 7.30 21.04 5.78
N ALA A 17 7.51 21.82 4.73
CA ALA A 17 6.76 21.71 3.49
C ALA A 17 7.10 20.41 2.73
N MET A 18 8.36 19.97 2.75
CA MET A 18 8.77 18.69 2.13
C MET A 18 8.15 17.47 2.83
N THR A 19 8.10 17.46 4.17
CA THR A 19 7.46 16.36 4.91
C THR A 19 5.94 16.38 4.76
N LEU A 20 5.32 17.56 4.57
CA LEU A 20 3.90 17.69 4.30
C LEU A 20 3.52 17.32 2.86
N ALA A 21 4.39 17.57 1.88
CA ALA A 21 4.21 17.10 0.50
C ALA A 21 4.32 15.58 0.38
N ALA A 22 5.12 14.93 1.24
CA ALA A 22 5.16 13.47 1.36
C ALA A 22 3.95 12.89 2.13
N CYS A 23 3.19 13.74 2.83
CA CYS A 23 1.87 13.46 3.39
C CYS A 23 0.77 14.11 2.51
N GLY A 24 1.00 14.18 1.20
CA GLY A 24 0.01 14.60 0.24
C GLY A 24 -1.16 13.63 0.24
N SER A 25 -2.38 14.16 0.40
CA SER A 25 -3.64 13.41 0.25
C SER A 25 -3.93 13.18 -1.23
N ASP A 26 -2.99 12.58 -1.97
CA ASP A 26 -3.17 12.26 -3.37
C ASP A 26 -4.23 11.16 -3.50
N ASN A 27 -5.40 11.54 -4.02
CA ASN A 27 -6.50 10.62 -4.25
C ASN A 27 -6.24 9.83 -5.55
N ASN A 28 -5.31 8.87 -5.51
CA ASN A 28 -4.94 7.98 -6.62
C ASN A 28 -5.98 6.87 -6.89
N ALA A 29 -7.26 7.10 -6.56
CA ALA A 29 -8.32 6.14 -6.79
C ALA A 29 -8.77 6.19 -8.26
N ALA A 30 -7.89 5.79 -9.18
CA ALA A 30 -8.32 5.42 -10.52
C ALA A 30 -8.97 4.03 -10.43
N SER A 31 -10.25 3.93 -10.80
CA SER A 31 -10.91 2.64 -11.01
C SER A 31 -10.37 2.04 -12.30
N SER A 32 -9.25 1.35 -12.21
CA SER A 32 -8.75 0.50 -13.28
C SER A 32 -9.47 -0.83 -13.19
N GLY A 33 -10.18 -1.22 -14.25
CA GLY A 33 -10.71 -2.58 -14.37
C GLY A 33 -9.58 -3.60 -14.28
N VAL A 34 -9.85 -4.75 -13.68
CA VAL A 34 -8.87 -5.83 -13.58
C VAL A 34 -8.74 -6.49 -14.95
N ASP A 35 -7.56 -6.38 -15.59
CA ASP A 35 -7.20 -7.15 -16.77
C ASP A 35 -6.45 -8.42 -16.32
N ALA A 36 -7.18 -9.53 -16.15
CA ALA A 36 -6.55 -10.79 -15.73
C ALA A 36 -5.70 -11.43 -16.84
N ALA A 37 -5.90 -11.07 -18.11
CA ALA A 37 -5.09 -11.56 -19.22
C ALA A 37 -3.68 -10.94 -19.17
N ALA A 38 -3.55 -9.69 -18.72
CA ALA A 38 -2.27 -9.05 -18.45
C ALA A 38 -1.56 -9.58 -17.17
N SER A 39 -2.29 -10.27 -16.28
CA SER A 39 -1.72 -10.74 -15.01
C SER A 39 -0.91 -12.04 -15.15
N THR A 40 0.31 -12.00 -14.62
CA THR A 40 1.23 -13.15 -14.50
C THR A 40 0.99 -14.00 -13.25
N ALA A 41 -0.03 -13.69 -12.44
CA ALA A 41 -0.35 -14.49 -11.26
C ALA A 41 -0.69 -15.94 -11.66
N THR A 42 0.06 -16.91 -11.12
CA THR A 42 -0.18 -18.33 -11.40
C THR A 42 -1.37 -18.89 -10.62
N CYS A 43 -1.74 -18.25 -9.51
CA CYS A 43 -2.84 -18.68 -8.64
C CYS A 43 -2.68 -20.11 -8.10
N GLU A 44 -1.43 -20.53 -7.93
CA GLU A 44 -1.07 -21.85 -7.40
C GLU A 44 -0.84 -21.79 -5.88
N GLY A 45 -0.80 -22.96 -5.24
CA GLY A 45 -0.55 -23.09 -3.81
C GLY A 45 -1.82 -23.25 -2.98
N LYS A 46 -1.83 -22.68 -1.77
CA LYS A 46 -2.97 -22.80 -0.84
C LYS A 46 -4.16 -21.98 -1.35
N ALA A 47 -5.37 -22.52 -1.19
CA ALA A 47 -6.60 -21.79 -1.51
C ALA A 47 -6.91 -20.69 -0.49
N ASN A 48 -6.47 -20.83 0.76
CA ASN A 48 -6.67 -19.82 1.81
C ASN A 48 -5.30 -19.34 2.30
N LEU A 49 -5.04 -18.05 2.14
CA LEU A 49 -3.83 -17.38 2.63
C LEU A 49 -4.23 -16.40 3.73
N SER A 50 -3.46 -16.42 4.82
CA SER A 50 -3.48 -15.38 5.84
C SER A 50 -2.14 -14.66 5.80
N SER A 51 -2.17 -13.34 5.93
CA SER A 51 -1.00 -12.48 5.92
C SER A 51 -1.19 -11.35 6.94
N ALA A 52 -0.09 -10.80 7.45
CA ALA A 52 -0.11 -9.67 8.35
C ALA A 52 1.04 -8.71 8.03
N GLY A 53 0.88 -7.42 8.35
CA GLY A 53 1.92 -6.45 8.06
C GLY A 53 1.58 -5.01 8.41
N SER A 54 2.30 -4.08 7.79
CA SER A 54 2.18 -2.64 8.03
C SER A 54 0.75 -2.13 7.86
N SER A 55 0.19 -1.52 8.90
CA SER A 55 -1.09 -0.82 8.81
C SER A 55 -1.06 0.35 7.81
N ALA A 56 0.12 0.95 7.57
CA ALA A 56 0.29 2.01 6.59
C ALA A 56 0.01 1.55 5.15
N GLN A 57 0.10 0.25 4.87
CA GLN A 57 -0.12 -0.33 3.54
C GLN A 57 -1.54 -0.88 3.37
N LYS A 58 -2.42 -0.74 4.38
CA LYS A 58 -3.76 -1.37 4.39
C LYS A 58 -4.53 -1.16 3.09
N ASN A 59 -4.66 0.09 2.63
CA ASN A 59 -5.46 0.40 1.44
C ASN A 59 -4.89 -0.25 0.17
N ALA A 60 -3.57 -0.28 0.04
CA ALA A 60 -2.91 -0.94 -1.09
C ALA A 60 -3.10 -2.47 -1.04
N MET A 61 -3.00 -3.05 0.16
CA MET A 61 -3.23 -4.48 0.36
C MET A 61 -4.69 -4.88 0.16
N ASP A 62 -5.65 -4.05 0.57
CA ASP A 62 -7.07 -4.29 0.31
C ASP A 62 -7.35 -4.34 -1.21
N GLN A 63 -6.74 -3.43 -1.99
CA GLN A 63 -6.83 -3.44 -3.46
C GLN A 63 -6.13 -4.65 -4.08
N PHE A 64 -4.94 -5.01 -3.58
CA PHE A 64 -4.22 -6.20 -4.02
C PHE A 64 -5.03 -7.47 -3.77
N VAL A 65 -5.61 -7.63 -2.57
CA VAL A 65 -6.46 -8.77 -2.21
C VAL A 65 -7.63 -8.89 -3.17
N SER A 66 -8.37 -7.80 -3.38
CA SER A 66 -9.51 -7.77 -4.30
C SER A 66 -9.10 -8.16 -5.73
N THR A 67 -8.01 -7.58 -6.22
CA THR A 67 -7.50 -7.82 -7.58
C THR A 67 -7.01 -9.25 -7.75
N TYR A 68 -6.22 -9.76 -6.80
CA TYR A 68 -5.68 -11.12 -6.84
C TYR A 68 -6.79 -12.17 -6.83
N ILE A 69 -7.79 -12.01 -5.97
CA ILE A 69 -8.96 -12.90 -5.94
C ILE A 69 -9.68 -12.88 -7.30
N SER A 70 -9.93 -11.69 -7.85
CA SER A 70 -10.61 -11.54 -9.14
C SER A 70 -9.84 -12.22 -10.29
N VAL A 71 -8.53 -11.95 -10.38
CA VAL A 71 -7.64 -12.58 -11.38
C VAL A 71 -7.68 -14.11 -11.28
N CYS A 72 -7.60 -14.64 -10.06
CA CYS A 72 -7.58 -16.09 -9.87
C CYS A 72 -8.93 -16.73 -10.17
N GLN A 73 -10.04 -16.07 -9.84
CA GLN A 73 -11.38 -16.51 -10.22
C GLN A 73 -11.55 -16.55 -11.74
N GLU A 74 -11.06 -15.54 -12.47
CA GLU A 74 -11.07 -15.53 -13.94
C GLU A 74 -10.22 -16.67 -14.53
N LYS A 75 -9.15 -17.07 -13.85
CA LYS A 75 -8.35 -18.26 -14.20
C LYS A 75 -8.97 -19.59 -13.73
N GLY A 76 -10.20 -19.58 -13.21
CA GLY A 76 -10.93 -20.78 -12.76
C GLY A 76 -10.42 -21.35 -11.44
N LYS A 77 -9.75 -20.54 -10.61
CA LYS A 77 -9.25 -20.92 -9.29
C LYS A 77 -9.99 -20.15 -8.19
N THR A 78 -10.49 -20.88 -7.20
CA THR A 78 -11.05 -20.26 -6.00
C THR A 78 -9.95 -20.06 -4.97
N VAL A 79 -9.61 -18.80 -4.70
CA VAL A 79 -8.64 -18.41 -3.68
C VAL A 79 -9.25 -17.38 -2.74
N ASN A 80 -8.72 -17.31 -1.53
CA ASN A 80 -9.03 -16.32 -0.52
C ASN A 80 -7.73 -15.85 0.13
N LEU A 81 -7.60 -14.54 0.31
CA LEU A 81 -6.43 -13.92 0.94
C LEU A 81 -6.91 -12.92 1.99
N ALA A 82 -6.55 -13.16 3.25
CA ALA A 82 -6.78 -12.24 4.34
C ALA A 82 -5.50 -11.45 4.66
N TYR A 83 -5.64 -10.14 4.85
CA TYR A 83 -4.56 -9.25 5.30
C TYR A 83 -4.91 -8.63 6.66
N ASN A 84 -4.09 -8.88 7.67
CA ASN A 84 -4.19 -8.29 9.00
C ASN A 84 -3.23 -7.08 9.13
N PRO A 85 -3.74 -5.84 9.16
CA PRO A 85 -2.93 -4.63 9.23
C PRO A 85 -2.45 -4.34 10.67
N SER A 86 -1.75 -5.28 11.30
CA SER A 86 -1.35 -5.20 12.72
C SER A 86 -0.05 -4.42 12.99
N GLY A 87 0.65 -3.98 11.94
CA GLY A 87 1.91 -3.24 12.00
C GLY A 87 3.11 -4.08 11.55
N SER A 88 4.15 -3.44 11.02
CA SER A 88 5.32 -4.14 10.46
C SER A 88 6.09 -4.98 11.49
N GLY A 89 6.12 -4.54 12.75
CA GLY A 89 6.77 -5.29 13.83
C GLY A 89 6.08 -6.63 14.08
N ASP A 90 4.75 -6.59 14.19
CA ASP A 90 3.94 -7.79 14.41
C ASP A 90 3.89 -8.69 13.17
N GLY A 91 3.82 -8.11 11.97
CA GLY A 91 3.91 -8.85 10.72
C GLY A 91 5.20 -9.68 10.58
N ARG A 92 6.33 -9.18 11.11
CA ARG A 92 7.61 -9.90 11.15
C ARG A 92 7.67 -11.04 12.17
N THR A 93 6.77 -11.07 13.14
CA THR A 93 6.78 -12.09 14.20
C THR A 93 5.77 -13.21 13.95
N GLN A 94 4.73 -12.95 13.14
CA GLN A 94 3.69 -13.93 12.84
C GLN A 94 4.09 -14.95 11.76
N PHE A 95 5.09 -14.64 10.94
CA PHE A 95 5.55 -15.45 9.80
C PHE A 95 7.07 -15.38 9.71
#